data_AF-A0A4Q3RN94-F1
#
_entry.id   AF-A0A4Q3RN94-F1
#
_cell.length_a   1.000
_cell.length_b   1.000
_cell.length_c   1.000
_cell.angle_alpha   90.00
_cell.angle_beta   90.00
_cell.angle_gamma   90.00
#
_symmetry.space_group_name_H-M   'P 1'
#
loop_
_entity.id
_entity.type
_entity.pdbx_description
1 polymer ?
#
loop_
_entity_poly.entity_id
_entity_poly.type
_entity_poly.pdbx_seq_one_letter_code
_entity_poly.pdbx_strand_id
1 'polypeptide(L)'
;MKYFYLLAAFIYVNIDLQAQSLVADMNASTHYMPSGITDVKAAGPLTYFAANDGSSGLEPWITDGTAAGTRLLRDINPGKAFSMSSPDFTYSNGFVYFSADDGTHGFELWRTDGTA
;
A
#
# COMPACT_ATOMS: atom_id res chain seq x y z
N MET A 1 -61.44 16.82 -22.54
CA MET A 1 -61.87 16.62 -21.14
C MET A 1 -61.77 15.12 -20.86
N LYS A 2 -60.98 14.57 -19.94
CA LYS A 2 -60.63 14.98 -18.57
C LYS A 2 -59.20 14.54 -18.22
N TYR A 3 -58.52 15.38 -17.46
CA TYR A 3 -57.29 15.09 -16.69
C TYR A 3 -57.65 14.33 -15.39
N PHE A 4 -56.72 13.54 -14.81
CA PHE A 4 -56.15 13.73 -13.45
C PHE A 4 -55.29 12.52 -12.91
N TYR A 5 -53.97 12.76 -12.67
CA TYR A 5 -52.99 12.37 -11.59
C TYR A 5 -52.96 10.96 -10.96
N LEU A 6 -51.88 10.42 -10.35
CA LEU A 6 -50.41 10.57 -10.30
C LEU A 6 -49.94 9.51 -9.25
N LEU A 7 -48.89 8.72 -9.50
CA LEU A 7 -48.14 8.07 -8.40
C LEU A 7 -46.70 7.75 -8.83
N ALA A 8 -45.77 8.29 -8.04
CA ALA A 8 -44.33 8.21 -8.20
C ALA A 8 -43.79 6.80 -7.93
N ALA A 9 -42.70 6.42 -8.61
CA ALA A 9 -41.84 5.34 -8.12
C ALA A 9 -40.37 5.57 -8.52
N PHE A 10 -39.64 6.03 -7.51
CA PHE A 10 -38.26 5.69 -7.18
C PHE A 10 -37.14 5.94 -8.20
N ILE A 11 -36.43 7.02 -7.91
CA ILE A 11 -35.03 7.28 -8.22
C ILE A 11 -34.21 6.05 -7.78
N TYR A 12 -33.66 5.28 -8.73
CA TYR A 12 -32.52 4.41 -8.43
C TYR A 12 -31.27 5.29 -8.33
N VAL A 13 -31.06 5.89 -7.16
CA VAL A 13 -29.71 6.29 -6.79
C VAL A 13 -28.99 4.98 -6.52
N ASN A 14 -28.18 4.51 -7.47
CA ASN A 14 -27.12 3.56 -7.14
C ASN A 14 -26.11 4.34 -6.30
N ILE A 15 -26.36 4.38 -4.99
CA ILE A 15 -25.38 4.84 -4.02
C ILE A 15 -24.34 3.71 -4.00
N ASP A 16 -23.21 3.95 -4.64
CA ASP A 16 -22.07 3.07 -4.68
C ASP A 16 -21.61 2.78 -3.25
N LEU A 17 -22.04 1.64 -2.69
CA LEU A 17 -21.92 1.33 -1.26
C LEU A 17 -20.60 0.64 -0.91
N GLN A 18 -19.59 0.72 -1.78
CA GLN A 18 -18.28 0.09 -1.58
C GLN A 18 -17.12 0.97 -2.09
N ALA A 19 -17.15 2.28 -1.82
CA ALA A 19 -16.02 3.17 -2.16
C ALA A 19 -14.71 2.84 -1.40
N GLN A 20 -14.75 1.88 -0.45
CA GLN A 20 -13.62 1.45 0.33
C GLN A 20 -13.59 -0.08 0.39
N SER A 21 -12.45 -0.67 0.03
CA SER A 21 -12.17 -2.10 0.18
C SER A 21 -10.82 -2.31 0.87
N LEU A 22 -10.70 -3.39 1.64
CA LEU A 22 -9.43 -3.80 2.21
C LEU A 22 -8.57 -4.39 1.09
N VAL A 23 -7.39 -3.82 0.87
CA VAL A 23 -6.43 -4.36 -0.09
C VAL A 23 -5.75 -5.60 0.49
N ALA A 24 -5.17 -5.50 1.69
CA ALA A 24 -4.62 -6.64 2.41
C ALA A 24 -4.62 -6.38 3.93
N ASP A 25 -4.79 -7.44 4.72
CA ASP A 25 -4.44 -7.41 6.15
C ASP A 25 -2.96 -7.73 6.30
N MET A 26 -2.24 -6.83 6.93
CA MET A 26 -0.78 -6.85 7.02
C MET A 26 -0.30 -7.28 8.41
N ASN A 27 -1.21 -7.50 9.38
CA ASN A 27 -0.83 -7.84 10.75
C ASN A 27 -0.96 -9.35 10.99
N ALA A 28 0.16 -10.05 11.18
CA ALA A 28 0.14 -11.47 11.54
C ALA A 28 -0.10 -11.73 13.05
N SER A 29 -0.14 -10.68 13.90
CA SER A 29 -0.36 -10.84 15.35
C SER A 29 -0.99 -9.61 16.03
N THR A 30 -1.60 -9.82 17.20
CA THR A 30 -2.31 -8.81 18.01
C THR A 30 -1.42 -7.85 18.80
N HIS A 31 -0.14 -7.68 18.44
CA HIS A 31 0.76 -6.78 19.18
C HIS A 31 1.13 -5.53 18.39
N TYR A 32 0.54 -4.41 18.84
CA TYR A 32 1.02 -3.02 18.80
C TYR A 32 2.28 -2.79 17.95
N MET A 33 2.10 -2.68 16.65
CA MET A 33 2.31 -1.45 15.90
C MET A 33 1.21 -1.47 14.83
N PRO A 34 0.50 -0.37 14.52
CA PRO A 34 -0.39 -0.39 13.38
C PRO A 34 0.41 -0.85 12.15
N SER A 35 -0.21 -1.62 11.26
CA SER A 35 0.18 -1.74 9.86
C SER A 35 0.22 -0.33 9.27
N GLY A 36 1.30 0.38 9.59
CA GLY A 36 1.47 1.79 9.34
C GLY A 36 2.01 1.89 7.94
N ILE A 37 1.10 2.00 6.98
CA ILE A 37 1.46 2.43 5.64
C ILE A 37 1.98 3.86 5.79
N THR A 38 3.29 4.04 5.63
CA THR A 38 3.93 5.35 5.61
C THR A 38 4.55 5.56 4.25
N ASP A 39 4.28 6.73 3.68
CA ASP A 39 4.62 7.12 2.31
C ASP A 39 4.03 6.18 1.23
N VAL A 40 3.40 6.75 0.21
CA VAL A 40 2.72 5.98 -0.84
C VAL A 40 3.05 6.58 -2.18
N LYS A 41 3.68 5.80 -3.05
CA LYS A 41 4.06 6.22 -4.40
C LYS A 41 3.52 5.28 -5.45
N ALA A 42 2.67 5.82 -6.32
CA ALA A 42 2.28 5.14 -7.55
C ALA A 42 3.40 5.21 -8.61
N ALA A 43 3.64 4.10 -9.29
CA ALA A 43 4.53 3.98 -10.45
C ALA A 43 3.91 3.00 -11.46
N GLY A 44 3.17 3.53 -12.43
CA GLY A 44 2.36 2.73 -13.35
C GLY A 44 1.21 2.04 -12.60
N PRO A 45 0.99 0.72 -12.79
CA PRO A 45 -0.09 -0.02 -12.12
C PRO A 45 0.26 -0.41 -10.67
N LEU A 46 1.50 -0.16 -10.24
CA LEU A 46 2.00 -0.59 -8.93
C LEU A 46 2.09 0.60 -7.99
N THR A 47 1.81 0.32 -6.72
CA THR A 47 1.96 1.26 -5.61
C THR A 47 2.99 0.72 -4.65
N TYR A 48 3.94 1.58 -4.28
CA TYR A 48 5.03 1.30 -3.36
C TYR A 48 4.78 2.05 -2.06
N PHE A 49 5.05 1.41 -0.94
CA PHE A 49 4.82 1.99 0.37
C PHE A 49 5.71 1.33 1.41
N ALA A 50 5.94 2.00 2.55
CA ALA A 50 6.60 1.37 3.68
C ALA A 50 5.55 0.79 4.63
N ALA A 51 5.78 -0.43 5.12
CA ALA A 51 4.89 -1.06 6.10
C ALA A 51 5.64 -2.02 7.02
N ASN A 52 5.04 -2.26 8.20
CA ASN A 52 5.52 -3.22 9.18
C ASN A 52 4.46 -4.30 9.39
N ASP A 53 4.85 -5.55 9.17
CA ASP A 53 4.01 -6.75 9.31
C ASP A 53 4.12 -7.44 10.69
N GLY A 54 4.91 -6.84 11.59
CA GLY A 54 5.24 -7.36 12.92
C GLY A 54 6.37 -8.41 12.96
N SER A 55 6.85 -8.85 11.80
CA SER A 55 7.90 -9.87 11.65
C SER A 55 9.18 -9.33 11.04
N SER A 56 9.04 -8.44 10.06
CA SER A 56 10.10 -7.92 9.19
C SER A 56 10.46 -6.46 9.50
N GLY A 57 9.84 -5.83 10.50
CA GLY A 57 10.06 -4.40 10.78
C GLY A 57 9.49 -3.49 9.69
N LEU A 58 9.88 -2.20 9.68
CA LEU A 58 9.41 -1.23 8.68
C LEU A 58 10.25 -1.34 7.40
N GLU A 59 9.65 -1.94 6.37
CA GLU A 59 10.31 -2.35 5.12
C GLU A 59 9.56 -1.83 3.89
N PRO A 60 10.15 -1.91 2.67
CA PRO A 60 9.44 -1.58 1.43
C PRO A 60 8.48 -2.67 0.97
N TRP A 61 7.27 -2.27 0.60
CA TRP A 61 6.19 -3.12 0.09
C TRP A 61 5.68 -2.63 -1.25
N ILE A 62 5.00 -3.54 -1.95
CA ILE A 62 4.40 -3.28 -3.26
C ILE A 62 2.97 -3.85 -3.31
N THR A 63 2.07 -3.17 -4.01
CA THR A 63 0.70 -3.63 -4.29
C THR A 63 0.25 -3.23 -5.69
N ASP A 64 -0.59 -4.06 -6.31
CA ASP A 64 -1.36 -3.74 -7.51
C ASP A 64 -2.82 -3.33 -7.19
N GLY A 65 -3.12 -3.12 -5.90
CA GLY A 65 -4.47 -2.85 -5.40
C GLY A 65 -5.26 -4.10 -5.02
N THR A 66 -4.68 -5.30 -5.17
CA THR A 66 -5.29 -6.56 -4.75
C THR A 66 -4.55 -7.19 -3.58
N ALA A 67 -5.23 -8.04 -2.81
CA ALA A 67 -4.59 -8.82 -1.75
C ALA A 67 -3.48 -9.72 -2.29
N ALA A 68 -3.71 -10.35 -3.45
CA ALA A 68 -2.76 -11.27 -4.06
C ALA A 68 -1.50 -10.57 -4.59
N GLY A 69 -1.63 -9.32 -5.06
CA GLY A 69 -0.49 -8.52 -5.52
C GLY A 69 0.19 -7.71 -4.42
N THR A 70 -0.31 -7.75 -3.19
CA THR A 70 0.28 -7.05 -2.04
C THR A 70 1.33 -7.94 -1.36
N ARG A 71 2.58 -7.49 -1.32
CA ARG A 71 3.68 -8.29 -0.78
C ARG A 71 4.87 -7.43 -0.35
N LEU A 72 5.69 -8.00 0.53
CA LEU A 72 6.99 -7.47 0.86
C LEU A 72 7.83 -7.41 -0.43
N LEU A 73 8.45 -6.27 -0.69
CA LEU A 73 9.36 -6.14 -1.82
C LEU A 73 10.64 -6.91 -1.50
N ARG A 74 11.23 -6.63 -0.33
CA ARG A 74 12.39 -7.30 0.24
C ARG A 74 12.49 -6.98 1.73
N ASP A 75 12.91 -7.96 2.53
CA ASP A 75 13.39 -7.75 3.90
C ASP A 75 14.84 -7.24 3.80
N ILE A 76 15.03 -5.92 3.83
CA ILE A 76 16.36 -5.31 3.61
C ILE A 76 17.20 -5.40 4.87
N ASN A 77 16.59 -5.21 6.05
CA ASN A 77 17.25 -5.39 7.35
C ASN A 77 16.65 -6.60 8.09
N PRO A 78 17.22 -7.80 7.90
CA PRO A 78 16.56 -9.04 8.27
C PRO A 78 15.99 -9.09 9.69
N GLY A 79 14.72 -9.49 9.79
CA GLY A 79 14.02 -9.65 11.06
C GLY A 79 13.31 -8.38 11.51
N LYS A 80 13.26 -8.11 12.82
CA LYS A 80 12.40 -7.04 13.37
C LYS A 80 13.01 -5.64 13.31
N ALA A 81 14.22 -5.51 12.79
CA ALA A 81 14.87 -4.22 12.63
C ALA A 81 14.19 -3.42 11.51
N PHE A 82 14.29 -2.09 11.54
CA PHE A 82 13.69 -1.26 10.48
C PHE A 82 14.78 -0.94 9.47
N SER A 83 14.52 -1.19 8.19
CA SER A 83 15.38 -0.67 7.12
C SER A 83 15.08 0.78 6.77
N MET A 84 13.90 1.30 7.11
CA MET A 84 13.47 2.67 6.76
C MET A 84 13.23 3.53 8.01
N SER A 85 13.73 4.77 8.02
CA SER A 85 13.49 5.76 9.10
C SER A 85 12.63 6.94 8.65
N SER A 86 12.75 7.35 7.39
CA SER A 86 11.92 8.35 6.72
C SER A 86 11.69 7.88 5.28
N PRO A 87 10.69 7.01 5.05
CA PRO A 87 10.45 6.46 3.72
C PRO A 87 10.12 7.58 2.73
N ASP A 88 10.84 7.58 1.60
CA ASP A 88 10.66 8.49 0.47
C ASP A 88 10.90 7.71 -0.82
N PHE A 89 9.80 7.36 -1.50
CA PHE A 89 9.83 6.65 -2.77
C PHE A 89 9.78 7.62 -3.95
N THR A 90 10.79 7.57 -4.82
CA THR A 90 10.87 8.36 -6.05
C THR A 90 10.89 7.49 -7.29
N TYR A 91 9.93 7.69 -8.19
CA TYR A 91 9.91 7.02 -9.49
C TYR A 91 10.66 7.84 -10.55
N SER A 92 11.60 7.20 -11.25
CA SER A 92 12.34 7.81 -12.36
C SER A 92 12.90 6.73 -13.30
N ASN A 93 12.82 6.98 -14.61
CA ASN A 93 13.41 6.11 -15.65
C ASN A 93 13.08 4.61 -15.52
N GLY A 94 11.83 4.27 -15.13
CA GLY A 94 11.40 2.88 -15.00
C GLY A 94 11.74 2.20 -13.67
N PHE A 95 12.36 2.91 -12.73
CA PHE A 95 12.70 2.40 -11.41
C PHE A 95 12.09 3.25 -10.31
N VAL A 96 11.81 2.62 -9.17
CA VAL A 96 11.55 3.29 -7.90
C VAL A 96 12.83 3.30 -7.08
N TYR A 97 13.22 4.47 -6.60
CA TYR A 97 14.37 4.73 -5.75
C TYR A 97 13.91 5.06 -4.34
N PHE A 98 14.66 4.64 -3.34
CA PHE A 98 14.38 4.91 -1.92
C PHE A 98 15.66 4.75 -1.08
N SER A 99 15.65 5.29 0.14
CA SER A 99 16.72 5.10 1.12
C SER A 99 16.37 3.96 2.08
N ALA A 100 17.32 3.06 2.33
CA ALA A 100 17.17 1.98 3.30
C ALA A 100 18.52 1.53 3.88
N ASP A 101 18.49 1.00 5.10
CA ASP A 101 19.62 0.45 5.84
C ASP A 101 19.52 -1.08 5.91
N ASP A 102 20.56 -1.80 5.50
CA ASP A 102 20.62 -3.27 5.53
C ASP A 102 21.24 -3.84 6.81
N GLY A 103 21.48 -3.00 7.81
CA GLY A 103 22.12 -3.35 9.07
C GLY A 103 23.64 -3.54 8.97
N THR A 104 24.23 -3.39 7.78
CA THR A 104 25.67 -3.55 7.54
C THR A 104 26.32 -2.28 7.01
N HIS A 105 25.67 -1.61 6.06
CA HIS A 105 26.21 -0.44 5.36
C HIS A 105 25.62 0.89 5.84
N GLY A 106 24.56 0.85 6.65
CA GLY A 106 23.80 2.06 6.99
C GLY A 106 22.83 2.42 5.86
N PHE A 107 22.25 3.63 5.94
CA PHE A 107 21.32 4.12 4.93
C PHE A 107 21.99 4.40 3.59
N GLU A 108 21.57 3.65 2.56
CA GLU A 108 22.08 3.75 1.20
C GLU A 108 20.96 4.00 0.19
N LEU A 109 21.33 4.31 -1.06
CA LEU A 109 20.38 4.45 -2.17
C LEU A 109 20.04 3.08 -2.79
N TRP A 110 18.77 2.71 -2.71
CA TRP A 110 18.22 1.48 -3.29
C TRP A 110 17.36 1.81 -4.50
N ARG A 111 17.20 0.82 -5.39
CA ARG A 111 16.23 0.88 -6.49
C ARG A 111 15.56 -0.47 -6.74
N THR A 112 14.36 -0.44 -7.27
CA THR A 112 13.61 -1.61 -7.75
C THR A 112 12.89 -1.29 -9.05
N ASP A 113 12.65 -2.30 -9.88
CA ASP A 113 11.72 -2.25 -11.02
C ASP A 113 10.34 -2.84 -10.69
N GLY A 114 10.11 -3.21 -9.42
CA GLY A 114 8.91 -3.88 -8.94
C GLY A 114 9.00 -5.40 -8.92
N THR A 115 10.09 -5.99 -9.43
CA THR A 115 10.42 -7.41 -9.25
C THR A 115 11.30 -7.59 -8.00
N ALA A 116 11.12 -8.71 -7.29
CA ALA A 116 11.78 -8.98 -5.99
C ALA A 116 13.25 -9.42 -6.16
#